data_AF-A0A946CFV6-F1
#
_entry.id   AF-A0A946CFV6-F1
#
_cell.length_a   1.000
_cell.length_b   1.000
_cell.length_c   1.000
_cell.angle_alpha   90.00
_cell.angle_beta   90.00
_cell.angle_gamma   90.00
#
_symmetry.space_group_name_H-M   'P 1'
#
loop_
_entity.id
_entity.type
_entity.pdbx_description
1 polymer ?
#
loop_
_entity_poly.entity_id
_entity_poly.type
_entity_poly.pdbx_seq_one_letter_code
_entity_poly.pdbx_strand_id
1 'polypeptide(L)'
;MNSDPPSPFTKEQTGYLSGFVTGIQHAPYLGQNAAGQFTDQPEESVFGTPLDDLCREELIKHEQNGLDCYDTIVDKAENGEFASDGDIFRFKFHGLFYVTPAQEAYMLRARIPGCALSSSQLRGMADISDDWGGGYLDITTRGNLQVREIQPENTVKILNK
;
A
#
# COMPACT_ATOMS: atom_id res chain seq x y z
N MET A 1 3.55 -52.75 43.26
CA MET A 1 4.05 -51.37 43.43
C MET A 1 2.85 -50.46 43.17
N ASN A 2 2.16 -50.06 44.24
CA ASN A 2 1.02 -49.16 44.14
C ASN A 2 1.56 -47.74 43.99
N SER A 3 1.34 -47.13 42.83
CA SER A 3 1.55 -45.70 42.63
C SER A 3 0.43 -44.95 43.34
N ASP A 4 0.77 -44.14 44.35
CA ASP A 4 -0.19 -43.28 45.03
C ASP A 4 -0.90 -42.35 44.01
N PRO A 5 -2.19 -42.03 44.22
CA PRO A 5 -2.90 -41.08 43.38
C PRO A 5 -2.24 -39.70 43.47
N PRO A 6 -2.27 -38.89 42.39
CA PRO A 6 -1.66 -37.57 42.40
C PRO A 6 -2.28 -36.70 43.50
N SER A 7 -1.42 -36.14 44.35
CA SER A 7 -1.81 -35.25 45.44
C SER A 7 -2.68 -34.09 44.91
N PRO A 8 -3.78 -33.74 45.59
CA PRO A 8 -4.59 -32.58 45.21
C PRO A 8 -3.75 -31.29 45.26
N PHE A 9 -4.10 -30.33 44.41
CA PHE A 9 -3.45 -29.02 44.36
C PHE A 9 -3.47 -28.35 45.74
N THR A 10 -2.38 -27.65 46.08
CA THR A 10 -2.35 -26.82 47.28
C THR A 10 -3.32 -25.65 47.12
N LYS A 11 -3.79 -25.07 48.24
CA LYS A 11 -4.68 -23.89 48.20
C LYS A 11 -4.10 -22.72 47.41
N GLU A 12 -2.78 -22.55 47.47
CA GLU A 12 -2.05 -21.52 46.72
C GLU A 12 -2.08 -21.81 45.21
N GLN A 13 -1.85 -23.06 44.81
CA GLN A 13 -1.97 -23.49 43.40
C GLN A 13 -3.39 -23.35 42.87
N THR A 14 -4.40 -23.71 43.68
CA THR A 14 -5.82 -23.53 43.30
C THR A 14 -6.18 -22.06 43.15
N GLY A 15 -5.72 -21.19 44.06
CA GLY A 15 -5.96 -19.75 43.98
C GLY A 15 -5.26 -19.10 42.78
N TYR A 16 -4.03 -19.53 42.48
CA TYR A 16 -3.31 -19.09 41.29
C TYR A 16 -4.04 -19.51 40.00
N LEU A 17 -4.44 -20.78 39.91
CA LEU A 17 -5.15 -21.30 38.74
C LEU A 17 -6.53 -20.65 38.56
N SER A 18 -7.28 -20.41 39.63
CA SER A 18 -8.57 -19.71 39.52
C SER A 18 -8.38 -18.27 39.08
N GLY A 19 -7.41 -17.55 39.64
CA GLY A 19 -7.07 -16.19 39.22
C GLY A 19 -6.63 -16.12 37.76
N PHE A 20 -5.81 -17.07 37.31
CA PHE A 20 -5.37 -17.19 35.93
C PHE A 20 -6.52 -17.47 34.95
N VAL A 21 -7.41 -18.42 35.28
CA VAL A 21 -8.58 -18.75 34.45
C VAL A 21 -9.58 -17.60 34.41
N THR A 22 -9.84 -16.95 35.55
CA THR A 22 -10.67 -15.74 35.60
C THR A 22 -10.05 -14.60 34.78
N GLY A 23 -8.72 -14.46 34.81
CA GLY A 23 -7.99 -13.53 33.95
C GLY A 23 -8.21 -13.81 32.46
N ILE A 24 -8.07 -15.05 32.02
CA ILE A 24 -8.33 -15.46 30.62
C ILE A 24 -9.80 -15.24 30.23
N GLN A 25 -10.75 -15.45 31.14
CA GLN A 25 -12.17 -15.23 30.86
C GLN A 25 -12.52 -13.75 30.67
N HIS A 26 -11.81 -12.85 31.36
CA HIS A 26 -12.03 -11.40 31.25
C HIS A 26 -11.17 -10.74 30.17
N ALA A 27 -10.00 -11.28 29.87
CA ALA A 27 -9.09 -10.87 28.81
C ALA A 27 -8.67 -12.11 28.00
N PRO A 28 -9.51 -12.56 27.04
CA PRO A 28 -9.25 -13.78 26.26
C PRO A 28 -7.98 -13.69 25.40
N TYR A 29 -7.51 -12.46 25.17
CA TYR A 29 -6.23 -12.16 24.57
C TYR A 29 -5.37 -11.51 25.65
N LEU A 30 -4.25 -12.13 26.01
CA LEU A 30 -3.23 -11.51 26.85
C LEU A 30 -1.94 -11.53 26.03
N GLY A 31 -1.78 -10.52 25.19
CA GLY A 31 -0.60 -10.33 24.34
C GLY A 31 0.30 -9.24 24.88
N GLN A 32 1.53 -9.15 24.37
CA GLN A 32 2.34 -7.94 24.48
C GLN A 32 2.24 -7.19 23.16
N ASN A 33 1.98 -5.88 23.18
CA ASN A 33 2.06 -5.05 21.98
C ASN A 33 3.53 -4.84 21.56
N ALA A 34 3.75 -4.18 20.41
CA ALA A 34 5.07 -3.82 19.90
C ALA A 34 5.97 -3.03 20.91
N ALA A 35 5.36 -2.40 21.92
CA ALA A 35 6.04 -1.68 22.99
C ALA A 35 6.31 -2.54 24.25
N GLY A 36 6.03 -3.84 24.21
CA GLY A 36 6.21 -4.77 25.33
C GLY A 36 5.17 -4.63 26.44
N GLN A 37 4.07 -3.90 26.21
CA GLN A 37 3.01 -3.69 27.19
C GLN A 37 1.94 -4.78 27.04
N PHE A 38 1.46 -5.31 28.16
CA PHE A 38 0.34 -6.25 28.15
C PHE A 38 -0.93 -5.56 27.68
N THR A 39 -1.56 -6.11 26.65
CA THR A 39 -2.81 -5.61 26.06
C THR A 39 -3.80 -6.75 25.90
N ASP A 40 -5.08 -6.43 26.08
CA ASP A 40 -6.23 -7.30 25.84
C ASP A 40 -6.88 -7.09 24.46
N GLN A 41 -6.37 -6.12 23.71
CA GLN A 41 -6.87 -5.80 22.38
C GLN A 41 -6.30 -6.77 21.34
N PRO A 42 -7.13 -7.27 20.41
CA PRO A 42 -6.67 -8.11 19.33
C PRO A 42 -5.66 -7.34 18.47
N GLU A 43 -4.55 -8.00 18.14
CA GLU A 43 -3.54 -7.46 17.25
C GLU A 43 -4.15 -7.17 15.87
N GLU A 44 -4.03 -5.92 15.41
CA GLU A 44 -4.55 -5.55 14.11
C GLU A 44 -3.79 -6.30 13.02
N SER A 45 -4.53 -6.92 12.10
CA SER A 45 -3.97 -7.77 11.06
C SER A 45 -4.67 -7.53 9.73
N VAL A 46 -3.91 -7.65 8.66
CA VAL A 46 -4.38 -7.52 7.28
C VAL A 46 -4.31 -8.90 6.65
N PHE A 47 -5.45 -9.44 6.22
CA PHE A 47 -5.58 -10.81 5.69
C PHE A 47 -4.97 -11.90 6.60
N GLY A 48 -5.01 -11.69 7.92
CA GLY A 48 -4.46 -12.64 8.91
C GLY A 48 -2.95 -12.52 9.15
N THR A 49 -2.30 -11.50 8.60
CA THR A 49 -0.90 -11.15 8.89
C THR A 49 -0.87 -9.94 9.84
N PRO A 50 -0.17 -10.02 10.99
CA PRO A 50 -0.01 -8.88 11.89
C PRO A 50 0.60 -7.67 11.19
N LEU A 51 0.20 -6.45 11.59
CA LEU A 51 0.73 -5.21 11.00
C LEU A 51 2.26 -5.12 11.06
N ASP A 52 2.87 -5.56 12.16
CA ASP A 52 4.32 -5.51 12.37
C ASP A 52 5.10 -6.42 11.39
N ASP A 53 4.43 -7.44 10.85
CA ASP A 53 5.00 -8.36 9.86
C ASP A 53 4.78 -7.88 8.41
N LEU A 54 4.04 -6.79 8.20
CA LEU A 54 3.76 -6.26 6.86
C LEU A 54 4.94 -5.48 6.29
N CYS A 55 5.16 -5.62 4.98
CA CYS A 55 6.10 -4.74 4.29
C CYS A 55 5.52 -3.33 4.14
N ARG A 56 6.39 -2.36 3.86
CA ARG A 56 6.03 -0.95 3.70
C ARG A 56 4.89 -0.73 2.71
N GLU A 57 4.90 -1.43 1.57
CA GLU A 57 3.88 -1.31 0.54
C GLU A 57 2.51 -1.86 0.98
N GLU A 58 2.48 -2.88 1.84
CA GLU A 58 1.23 -3.37 2.45
C GLU A 58 0.68 -2.36 3.46
N LEU A 59 1.55 -1.74 4.28
CA LEU A 59 1.16 -0.67 5.20
C LEU A 59 0.55 0.53 4.44
N ILE A 60 1.18 0.97 3.34
CA ILE A 60 0.68 2.07 2.51
C ILE A 60 -0.71 1.77 1.94
N LYS A 61 -0.96 0.51 1.53
CA LYS A 61 -2.27 0.08 1.04
C LYS A 61 -3.31 -0.04 2.14
N HIS A 62 -2.89 -0.41 3.35
CA HIS A 62 -3.75 -0.46 4.53
C HIS A 62 -4.20 0.94 4.95
N GLU A 63 -3.28 1.91 4.93
CA GLU A 63 -3.60 3.32 5.22
C GLU A 63 -4.63 3.91 4.25
N GLN A 64 -4.46 3.69 2.94
CA GLN A 64 -5.36 4.20 1.90
C GLN A 64 -5.23 3.35 0.64
N ASN A 65 -6.37 3.01 0.03
CA ASN A 65 -6.38 2.33 -1.26
C ASN A 65 -5.72 3.20 -2.32
N GLY A 66 -4.82 2.62 -3.12
CA GLY A 66 -4.11 3.35 -4.16
C GLY A 66 -5.00 3.96 -5.25
N LEU A 67 -6.22 3.44 -5.46
CA LEU A 67 -7.18 4.02 -6.41
C LEU A 67 -7.93 5.24 -5.85
N ASP A 68 -7.90 5.45 -4.55
CA ASP A 68 -8.58 6.55 -3.86
C ASP A 68 -7.66 7.76 -3.67
N CYS A 69 -6.50 7.80 -4.34
CA CYS A 69 -5.52 8.90 -4.24
C CYS A 69 -5.66 9.98 -5.33
N TYR A 70 -6.73 9.94 -6.14
CA TYR A 70 -6.93 10.89 -7.22
C TYR A 70 -6.98 12.34 -6.74
N ASP A 71 -7.66 12.61 -5.63
CA ASP A 71 -7.73 13.97 -5.06
C ASP A 71 -6.33 14.47 -4.67
N THR A 72 -5.50 13.59 -4.10
CA THR A 72 -4.08 13.90 -3.80
C THR A 72 -3.26 14.18 -5.07
N ILE A 73 -3.54 13.49 -6.18
CA ILE A 73 -2.91 13.79 -7.49
C ILE A 73 -3.31 15.19 -7.94
N VAL A 74 -4.59 15.57 -7.79
CA VAL A 74 -5.08 16.90 -8.15
C VAL A 74 -4.41 17.98 -7.32
N ASP A 75 -4.43 17.85 -6.00
CA ASP A 75 -3.82 18.81 -5.08
C ASP A 75 -2.32 19.01 -5.37
N LYS A 76 -1.59 17.92 -5.60
CA LYS A 76 -0.15 18.00 -5.92
C LYS A 76 0.09 18.61 -7.30
N ALA A 77 -0.75 18.32 -8.29
CA ALA A 77 -0.64 18.92 -9.61
C ALA A 77 -0.91 20.45 -9.57
N GLU A 78 -1.90 20.89 -8.82
CA GLU A 78 -2.21 22.33 -8.67
C GLU A 78 -1.07 23.11 -8.00
N ASN A 79 -0.37 22.47 -7.07
CA ASN A 79 0.78 23.06 -6.38
C ASN A 79 2.13 22.87 -7.11
N GLY A 80 2.18 22.10 -8.20
CA GLY A 80 3.42 21.78 -8.89
C GLY A 80 4.37 20.90 -8.07
N GLU A 81 3.81 20.06 -7.21
CA GLU A 81 4.59 19.20 -6.31
C GLU A 81 4.69 17.77 -6.82
N PHE A 82 5.86 17.16 -6.62
CA PHE A 82 6.03 15.73 -6.82
C PHE A 82 5.38 14.92 -5.69
N ALA A 83 5.16 13.64 -5.97
CA ALA A 83 4.68 12.68 -5.00
C ALA A 83 5.75 12.44 -3.94
N SER A 84 5.33 12.39 -2.68
CA SER A 84 6.17 12.18 -1.52
C SER A 84 5.71 10.95 -0.74
N ASP A 85 6.59 10.36 0.05
CA ASP A 85 6.26 9.28 0.99
C ASP A 85 5.49 8.09 0.37
N GLY A 86 4.28 7.82 0.86
CA GLY A 86 3.40 6.76 0.36
C GLY A 86 2.81 7.06 -1.02
N ASP A 87 2.71 8.34 -1.41
CA ASP A 87 2.09 8.74 -2.67
C ASP A 87 2.92 8.32 -3.88
N ILE A 88 4.24 8.23 -3.72
CA ILE A 88 5.15 7.67 -4.74
C ILE A 88 4.70 6.26 -5.13
N PHE A 89 4.17 5.49 -4.17
CA PHE A 89 3.61 4.17 -4.42
C PHE A 89 2.17 4.24 -4.93
N ARG A 90 1.31 5.08 -4.32
CA ARG A 90 -0.12 5.20 -4.69
C ARG A 90 -0.32 5.69 -6.12
N PHE A 91 0.47 6.65 -6.59
CA PHE A 91 0.37 7.20 -7.94
C PHE A 91 0.58 6.14 -9.03
N LYS A 92 1.32 5.06 -8.74
CA LYS A 92 1.54 3.93 -9.66
C LYS A 92 0.22 3.23 -10.03
N PHE A 93 -0.80 3.28 -9.18
CA PHE A 93 -2.13 2.72 -9.46
C PHE A 93 -2.87 3.50 -10.55
N HIS A 94 -2.53 4.78 -10.74
CA HIS A 94 -2.99 5.62 -11.86
C HIS A 94 -2.01 5.61 -13.04
N GLY A 95 -1.01 4.73 -13.03
CA GLY A 95 -0.02 4.60 -14.10
C GLY A 95 1.08 5.66 -14.08
N LEU A 96 1.12 6.53 -13.07
CA LEU A 96 2.13 7.57 -12.89
C LEU A 96 3.29 7.05 -12.03
N PHE A 97 4.50 7.05 -12.59
CA PHE A 97 5.72 6.61 -11.91
C PHE A 97 6.66 7.79 -11.74
N TYR A 98 6.99 8.12 -10.49
CA TYR A 98 8.02 9.11 -10.23
C TYR A 98 9.41 8.49 -10.47
N VAL A 99 10.23 9.09 -11.33
CA VAL A 99 11.46 8.49 -11.88
C VAL A 99 12.74 8.95 -11.16
N THR A 100 12.61 9.61 -10.01
CA THR A 100 13.76 10.01 -9.18
C THR A 100 14.60 8.79 -8.74
N PRO A 101 15.94 8.88 -8.67
CA PRO A 101 16.80 10.05 -8.92
C PRO A 101 17.25 10.21 -10.38
N ALA A 102 16.83 9.32 -11.29
CA ALA A 102 17.30 9.35 -12.67
C ALA A 102 16.76 10.57 -13.43
N GLN A 103 15.53 10.97 -13.13
CA GLN A 103 14.89 12.16 -13.70
C GLN A 103 13.82 12.69 -12.75
N GLU A 104 13.83 14.00 -12.52
CA GLU A 104 12.80 14.73 -11.75
C GLU A 104 11.57 14.97 -12.63
N ALA A 105 10.91 13.87 -13.00
CA ALA A 105 9.70 13.86 -13.81
C ALA A 105 8.92 12.57 -13.57
N TYR A 106 7.66 12.56 -14.01
CA TYR A 106 6.85 11.36 -14.09
C TYR A 106 7.00 10.65 -15.44
N MET A 107 6.81 9.33 -15.38
CA MET A 107 6.51 8.49 -16.53
C MET A 107 5.09 7.97 -16.39
N LEU A 108 4.26 8.20 -17.41
CA LEU A 108 2.94 7.60 -17.53
C LEU A 108 3.05 6.31 -18.35
N ARG A 109 2.56 5.21 -17.80
CA ARG A 109 2.33 3.97 -18.56
C ARG A 109 0.85 3.84 -18.89
N ALA A 110 0.52 3.81 -20.18
CA ALA A 110 -0.85 3.60 -20.62
C ALA A 110 -1.37 2.21 -20.22
N ARG A 111 -2.68 1.97 -20.34
CA ARG A 111 -3.28 0.63 -20.21
C ARG A 111 -3.90 0.24 -21.54
N ILE A 112 -3.21 -0.66 -22.27
CA ILE A 112 -3.60 -1.09 -23.61
C ILE A 112 -3.82 -2.60 -23.62
N PRO A 113 -5.05 -3.09 -23.37
CA PRO A 113 -5.35 -4.52 -23.39
C PRO A 113 -5.07 -5.13 -24.77
N GLY A 114 -4.35 -6.25 -24.80
CA GLY A 114 -4.03 -6.95 -26.05
C GLY A 114 -3.16 -6.16 -27.03
N CYS A 115 -2.53 -5.07 -26.59
CA CYS A 115 -1.71 -4.20 -27.45
C CYS A 115 -2.49 -3.62 -28.64
N ALA A 116 -3.81 -3.56 -28.53
CA ALA A 116 -4.70 -3.11 -29.60
C ALA A 116 -5.10 -1.65 -29.39
N LEU A 117 -4.80 -0.81 -30.38
CA LEU A 117 -5.16 0.61 -30.42
C LEU A 117 -5.77 0.95 -31.77
N SER A 118 -6.76 1.83 -31.76
CA SER A 118 -7.25 2.51 -32.96
C SER A 118 -6.29 3.61 -33.41
N SER A 119 -6.40 4.05 -34.66
CA SER A 119 -5.61 5.15 -35.19
C SER A 119 -5.89 6.50 -34.51
N SER A 120 -7.07 6.69 -33.92
CA SER A 120 -7.39 7.88 -33.12
C SER A 120 -6.69 7.84 -31.76
N GLN A 121 -6.70 6.70 -31.07
CA GLN A 121 -5.99 6.56 -29.79
C GLN A 121 -4.48 6.74 -29.94
N LEU A 122 -3.86 6.20 -31.00
CA LEU A 122 -2.43 6.39 -31.24
C LEU A 122 -2.09 7.87 -31.52
N ARG A 123 -2.95 8.58 -32.26
CA ARG A 123 -2.81 10.04 -32.45
C ARG A 123 -2.92 10.79 -31.13
N GLY A 124 -3.90 10.44 -30.28
CA GLY A 124 -4.03 11.03 -28.95
C GLY A 124 -2.79 10.81 -28.08
N MET A 125 -2.16 9.63 -28.15
CA MET A 125 -0.89 9.38 -27.47
C MET A 125 0.25 10.25 -27.98
N ALA A 126 0.31 10.52 -29.29
CA ALA A 126 1.31 11.41 -29.88
C ALA A 126 1.09 12.87 -29.42
N ASP A 127 -0.17 13.35 -29.47
CA ASP A 127 -0.53 14.69 -28.99
C ASP A 127 -0.18 14.85 -27.50
N ILE A 128 -0.44 13.82 -26.68
CA ILE A 128 -0.07 13.78 -25.27
C ILE A 128 1.46 13.90 -25.08
N SER A 129 2.25 13.17 -25.87
CA SER A 129 3.71 13.22 -25.74
C SER A 129 4.29 14.56 -26.16
N ASP A 130 3.68 15.22 -27.15
CA ASP A 130 4.10 16.54 -27.63
C ASP A 130 3.70 17.67 -26.67
N ASP A 131 2.50 17.59 -26.09
CA ASP A 131 1.98 18.66 -25.24
C ASP A 131 2.60 18.67 -23.83
N TRP A 132 2.85 17.48 -23.24
CA TRP A 132 3.22 17.36 -21.82
C TRP A 132 4.34 16.36 -21.52
N GLY A 133 4.87 15.68 -22.53
CA GLY A 133 6.01 14.77 -22.40
C GLY A 133 7.26 15.28 -23.12
N GLY A 134 8.17 14.37 -23.42
CA GLY A 134 9.41 14.65 -24.16
C GLY A 134 9.28 14.69 -25.69
N GLY A 135 8.07 14.61 -26.26
CA GLY A 135 7.85 14.52 -27.72
C GLY A 135 8.16 13.14 -28.33
N TYR A 136 8.15 12.09 -27.51
CA TYR A 136 8.31 10.70 -27.96
C TYR A 136 7.51 9.73 -27.10
N LEU A 137 7.33 8.52 -27.63
CA LEU A 137 6.68 7.40 -26.97
C LEU A 137 7.61 6.18 -26.96
N ASP A 138 7.77 5.57 -25.79
CA ASP A 138 8.51 4.31 -25.67
C ASP A 138 7.56 3.12 -25.76
N ILE A 139 7.90 2.16 -26.61
CA ILE A 139 7.22 0.86 -26.65
C ILE A 139 7.91 -0.08 -25.66
N THR A 140 7.15 -0.60 -24.72
CA THR A 140 7.64 -1.54 -23.71
C THR A 140 7.64 -2.98 -24.23
N THR A 141 8.41 -3.86 -23.58
CA THR A 141 8.44 -5.31 -23.88
C THR A 141 7.09 -6.01 -23.65
N ARG A 142 6.14 -5.37 -22.97
CA ARG A 142 4.76 -5.84 -22.79
C ARG A 142 3.79 -5.26 -23.83
N GLY A 143 4.29 -4.63 -24.90
CA GLY A 143 3.49 -4.05 -26.00
C GLY A 143 2.65 -2.83 -25.60
N ASN A 144 3.07 -2.14 -24.55
CA ASN A 144 2.40 -0.95 -24.03
C ASN A 144 3.22 0.32 -24.33
N LEU A 145 2.59 1.50 -24.27
CA LEU A 145 3.22 2.79 -24.53
C LEU A 145 3.53 3.52 -23.23
N GLN A 146 4.66 4.22 -23.20
CA GLN A 146 5.05 5.11 -22.11
C GLN A 146 5.30 6.52 -22.62
N VAL A 147 4.80 7.49 -21.85
CA VAL A 147 5.12 8.91 -21.99
C VAL A 147 6.03 9.27 -20.83
N ARG A 148 7.13 9.95 -21.10
CA ARG A 148 8.12 10.37 -20.10
C ARG A 148 8.20 11.88 -20.03
N GLU A 149 8.95 12.35 -19.03
CA GLU A 149 9.29 13.76 -18.86
C GLU A 149 8.10 14.64 -18.44
N ILE A 150 7.09 14.02 -17.84
CA ILE A 150 5.87 14.70 -17.42
C ILE A 150 6.14 15.48 -16.13
N GLN A 151 5.92 16.79 -16.17
CA GLN A 151 5.99 17.67 -15.00
C GLN A 151 4.76 17.52 -14.08
N PRO A 152 4.88 17.77 -12.76
CA PRO A 152 3.81 17.51 -11.80
C PRO A 152 2.50 18.25 -12.14
N GLU A 153 2.57 19.47 -12.66
CA GLU A 153 1.41 20.30 -13.03
C GLU A 153 0.59 19.72 -14.19
N ASN A 154 1.17 18.77 -14.93
CA ASN A 154 0.55 18.17 -16.10
C ASN A 154 -0.02 16.77 -15.81
N THR A 155 0.16 16.24 -14.60
CA THR A 155 -0.30 14.89 -14.23
C THR A 155 -1.81 14.71 -14.32
N VAL A 156 -2.61 15.72 -13.95
CA VAL A 156 -4.08 15.66 -14.13
C VAL A 156 -4.48 15.83 -15.60
N LYS A 157 -3.80 16.73 -16.33
CA LYS A 157 -4.11 17.00 -17.74
C LYS A 157 -3.93 15.76 -18.61
N ILE A 158 -2.84 15.02 -18.39
CA ILE A 158 -2.54 13.82 -19.16
C ILE A 158 -3.53 12.68 -18.87
N LEU A 159 -4.05 12.57 -17.64
CA LEU A 159 -5.03 11.56 -17.27
C LEU A 159 -6.42 11.81 -17.88
N ASN A 160 -6.72 13.06 -18.25
CA ASN A 160 -8.05 13.50 -18.70
C ASN A 160 -8.12 13.86 -20.21
N LYS A 161 -7.06 13.62 -20.99
CA LYS A 161 -7.03 13.91 -22.44
C LYS A 161 -7.85 12.92 -23.26
#